data_AF-A0A946CW52-F1
#
_entry.id   AF-A0A946CW52-F1
#
_cell.length_a   1.000
_cell.length_b   1.000
_cell.length_c   1.000
_cell.angle_alpha   90.00
_cell.angle_beta   90.00
_cell.angle_gamma   90.00
#
_symmetry.space_group_name_H-M   'P 1'
#
loop_
_entity.id
_entity.type
_entity.pdbx_description
1 polymer ?
#
loop_
_entity_poly.entity_id
_entity_poly.type
_entity_poly.pdbx_seq_one_letter_code
_entity_poly.pdbx_strand_id
1 'polypeptide(L)'
;PLPAGAPASFNGAVGSYAMTVVPDRTELQVGESVTLTINLAGRGNLATLDSPKFDVPAVFDQYDPDVSSLLDRAGRQLSGSKTYRYVLIPRSNGTFEIPAIEFSFFDPVAERYRTSTSSPIPITVTGMASTPAVVSATTNGMPVDDFAPLFVSTTEWSTTNRSALHTWLWAYLLILIPITASIGAYVVSKQRDRFQKDHSWARGRRAHPLSKKHLKQATQLLASGDTVGYYEELERAVLGFVGNRLNVAERGLTREGLDDLLGKRGIESELRDRLRRFLDACDQGRFAPSTASPENKEEALDDASILIPEIDERVSE
;
A
#
# COMPACT_ATOMS: atom_id res chain seq x y z
N PRO A 1 6.70 23.69 -17.00
CA PRO A 1 7.95 24.29 -17.55
C PRO A 1 8.23 25.58 -16.76
N LEU A 2 9.50 25.86 -16.42
CA LEU A 2 9.85 27.12 -15.76
C LEU A 2 9.74 28.29 -16.76
N PRO A 3 9.36 29.50 -16.31
CA PRO A 3 9.24 30.65 -17.20
C PRO A 3 10.59 31.07 -17.79
N ALA A 4 10.58 31.68 -18.97
CA ALA A 4 11.78 32.24 -19.58
C ALA A 4 12.33 33.43 -18.77
N GLY A 5 13.63 33.73 -18.91
CA GLY A 5 14.27 34.86 -18.21
C GLY A 5 14.88 34.52 -16.85
N ALA A 6 15.40 33.30 -16.68
CA ALA A 6 16.10 32.91 -15.47
C ALA A 6 17.37 33.78 -15.27
N PRO A 7 17.63 34.30 -14.06
CA PRO A 7 18.87 35.02 -13.75
C PRO A 7 20.11 34.13 -13.96
N ALA A 8 21.27 34.75 -14.22
CA ALA A 8 22.53 34.00 -14.44
C ALA A 8 22.94 33.15 -13.23
N SER A 9 22.60 33.60 -12.00
CA SER A 9 22.85 32.89 -10.75
C SER A 9 21.81 31.79 -10.44
N PHE A 10 20.87 31.50 -11.35
CA PHE A 10 19.87 30.44 -11.18
C PHE A 10 20.44 29.07 -11.57
N ASN A 11 20.44 28.14 -10.60
CA ASN A 11 20.98 26.79 -10.76
C ASN A 11 19.91 25.69 -10.53
N GLY A 12 18.63 25.98 -10.74
CA GLY A 12 17.55 25.00 -10.56
C GLY A 12 16.93 24.97 -9.16
N ALA A 13 17.24 25.94 -8.29
CA ALA A 13 16.63 26.08 -6.98
C ALA A 13 15.14 26.47 -7.08
N VAL A 14 14.23 25.61 -6.62
CA VAL A 14 12.78 25.85 -6.61
C VAL A 14 12.23 25.81 -5.19
N GLY A 15 11.63 26.91 -4.74
CA GLY A 15 11.13 27.04 -3.38
C GLY A 15 11.14 28.48 -2.86
N SER A 16 11.15 28.61 -1.54
CA SER A 16 11.28 29.90 -0.84
C SER A 16 12.50 29.82 0.06
N TYR A 17 13.52 30.63 -0.22
CA TYR A 17 14.79 30.61 0.48
C TYR A 17 15.19 32.00 0.98
N ALA A 18 15.95 32.02 2.07
CA ALA A 18 16.68 33.16 2.57
C ALA A 18 18.17 32.79 2.63
N MET A 19 19.02 33.71 2.19
CA MET A 19 20.47 33.54 2.23
C MET A 19 21.09 34.49 3.25
N THR A 20 21.99 33.97 4.07
CA THR A 20 22.88 34.77 4.91
C THR A 20 24.33 34.39 4.61
N VAL A 21 25.20 35.38 4.60
CA VAL A 21 26.65 35.22 4.32
C VAL A 21 27.40 35.92 5.43
N VAL A 22 28.25 35.19 6.14
CA VAL A 22 28.99 35.70 7.30
C VAL A 22 30.42 35.14 7.30
N PRO A 23 31.46 35.98 7.31
CA PRO A 23 32.83 35.53 7.56
C PRO A 23 33.05 35.30 9.06
N ASP A 24 33.92 34.37 9.43
CA ASP A 24 34.31 34.17 10.83
C ASP A 24 35.17 35.33 11.38
N ARG A 25 35.95 35.99 10.52
CA ARG A 25 36.74 37.19 10.81
C ARG A 25 36.92 38.05 9.56
N THR A 26 37.17 39.34 9.75
CA THR A 26 37.43 40.31 8.65
C THR A 26 38.86 40.86 8.67
N GLU A 27 39.63 40.51 9.69
CA GLU A 27 41.03 40.89 9.86
C GLU A 27 41.85 39.62 10.04
N LEU A 28 42.90 39.45 9.23
CA LEU A 28 43.76 38.27 9.26
C LEU A 28 45.17 38.59 8.75
N GLN A 29 46.12 37.68 8.95
CA GLN A 29 47.47 37.77 8.39
C GLN A 29 47.61 37.03 7.06
N VAL A 30 48.62 37.38 6.26
CA VAL A 30 48.95 36.61 5.05
C VAL A 30 49.21 35.14 5.41
N GLY A 31 48.57 34.22 4.69
CA GLY A 31 48.66 32.78 4.94
C GLY A 31 47.70 32.24 6.02
N GLU A 32 46.99 33.12 6.74
CA GLU A 32 45.95 32.73 7.69
C GLU A 32 44.62 32.48 6.96
N SER A 33 43.86 31.46 7.33
CA SER A 33 42.59 31.17 6.69
C SER A 33 41.43 31.99 7.26
N VAL A 34 40.52 32.42 6.39
CA VAL A 34 39.20 32.95 6.75
C VAL A 34 38.13 31.99 6.26
N THR A 35 37.11 31.72 7.09
CA THR A 35 35.99 30.85 6.75
C THR A 35 34.75 31.69 6.45
N LEU A 36 34.30 31.65 5.20
CA LEU A 36 33.07 32.30 4.76
C LEU A 36 31.91 31.31 4.85
N THR A 37 30.97 31.58 5.75
CA THR A 37 29.79 30.74 5.97
C THR A 37 28.59 31.30 5.20
N ILE A 38 28.10 30.53 4.23
CA ILE A 38 26.87 30.81 3.48
C ILE A 38 25.77 29.87 3.97
N ASN A 39 24.70 30.41 4.53
CA ASN A 39 23.55 29.64 4.98
C ASN A 39 22.33 29.93 4.11
N LEU A 40 21.78 28.87 3.50
CA LEU A 40 20.52 28.89 2.78
C LEU A 40 19.45 28.19 3.62
N ALA A 41 18.47 28.94 4.12
CA ALA A 41 17.38 28.42 4.91
C ALA A 41 16.04 28.63 4.19
N GLY A 42 15.14 27.63 4.24
CA GLY A 42 13.86 27.79 3.56
C GLY A 42 13.02 26.53 3.38
N ARG A 43 12.10 26.60 2.43
CA ARG A 43 11.19 25.53 2.00
C ARG A 43 11.46 25.17 0.55
N GLY A 44 11.75 23.91 0.27
CA GLY A 44 12.08 23.39 -1.05
C GLY A 44 13.07 22.22 -0.96
N ASN A 45 13.59 21.78 -2.10
CA ASN A 45 14.54 20.67 -2.14
C ASN A 45 15.97 21.16 -1.82
N LEU A 46 16.28 21.37 -0.54
CA LEU A 46 17.61 21.81 -0.09
C LEU A 46 18.73 20.80 -0.42
N ALA A 47 18.41 19.51 -0.53
CA ALA A 47 19.40 18.47 -0.79
C ALA A 47 20.07 18.65 -2.17
N THR A 48 19.32 19.11 -3.16
CA THR A 48 19.78 19.27 -4.55
C THR A 48 20.34 20.65 -4.87
N LEU A 49 20.45 21.54 -3.88
CA LEU A 49 21.05 22.86 -4.11
C LEU A 49 22.56 22.70 -4.31
N ASP A 50 23.09 23.26 -5.40
CA ASP A 50 24.52 23.35 -5.59
C ASP A 50 25.11 24.47 -4.72
N SER A 51 26.41 24.36 -4.45
CA SER A 51 27.17 25.37 -3.71
C SER A 51 27.20 26.69 -4.50
N PRO A 52 26.87 27.85 -3.87
CA PRO A 52 26.90 29.15 -4.54
C PRO A 52 28.31 29.46 -5.05
N LYS A 53 28.42 29.76 -6.34
CA LYS A 53 29.68 30.21 -6.95
C LYS A 53 29.74 31.72 -6.91
N PHE A 54 30.90 32.27 -6.57
CA PHE A 54 31.15 33.70 -6.51
C PHE A 54 32.60 33.97 -6.86
N ASP A 55 32.86 35.16 -7.40
CA ASP A 55 34.21 35.58 -7.74
C ASP A 55 34.97 35.95 -6.47
N VAL A 56 36.19 35.43 -6.36
CA VAL A 56 37.10 35.76 -5.26
C VAL A 56 38.29 36.52 -5.84
N PRO A 57 38.80 37.58 -5.17
CA PRO A 57 40.02 38.25 -5.63
C PRO A 57 41.16 37.25 -5.82
N ALA A 58 41.94 37.38 -6.89
CA ALA A 58 43.02 36.45 -7.26
C ALA A 58 44.13 36.29 -6.21
N VAL A 59 44.12 37.15 -5.18
CA VAL A 59 45.00 37.09 -4.02
C VAL A 59 44.63 35.94 -3.07
N PHE A 60 43.39 35.44 -3.10
CA PHE A 60 42.95 34.36 -2.25
C PHE A 60 42.97 33.03 -2.98
N ASP A 61 43.53 32.02 -2.34
CA ASP A 61 43.26 30.63 -2.71
C ASP A 61 41.92 30.22 -2.10
N GLN A 62 40.97 29.84 -2.94
CA GLN A 62 39.67 29.31 -2.54
C GLN A 62 39.68 27.78 -2.59
N TYR A 63 39.26 27.17 -1.50
CA TYR A 63 39.04 25.73 -1.43
C TYR A 63 37.56 25.38 -1.58
N ASP A 64 37.31 24.12 -1.95
CA ASP A 64 35.95 23.58 -2.00
C ASP A 64 35.28 23.67 -0.62
N PRO A 65 33.99 24.04 -0.56
CA PRO A 65 33.32 24.27 0.70
C PRO A 65 33.03 22.96 1.44
N ASP A 66 33.16 23.00 2.75
CA ASP A 66 32.51 22.00 3.61
C ASP A 66 31.00 22.25 3.62
N VAL A 67 30.20 21.18 3.46
CA VAL A 67 28.75 21.27 3.26
C VAL A 67 28.03 20.50 4.35
N SER A 68 27.18 21.20 5.10
CA SER A 68 26.31 20.59 6.11
C SER A 68 24.85 20.94 5.84
N SER A 69 23.94 20.00 6.11
CA SER A 69 22.50 20.21 5.90
C SER A 69 21.70 19.74 7.10
N LEU A 70 20.78 20.58 7.56
CA LEU A 70 19.76 20.24 8.54
C LEU A 70 18.41 20.21 7.82
N LEU A 71 17.93 19.02 7.50
CA LEU A 71 16.69 18.82 6.75
C LEU A 71 15.57 18.38 7.67
N ASP A 72 14.45 19.11 7.64
CA ASP A 72 13.21 18.69 8.24
C ASP A 72 12.30 18.07 7.17
N ARG A 73 11.93 16.81 7.40
CA ARG A 73 11.07 16.01 6.50
C ARG A 73 9.70 15.73 7.15
N ALA A 74 9.36 16.42 8.25
CA ALA A 74 8.08 16.26 8.93
C ALA A 74 6.97 17.02 8.17
N GLY A 75 6.33 16.33 7.22
CA GLY A 75 5.12 16.83 6.55
C GLY A 75 5.13 16.70 5.04
N ARG A 76 4.17 17.36 4.37
CA ARG A 76 4.00 17.34 2.90
C ARG A 76 5.00 18.26 2.16
N GLN A 77 5.79 19.05 2.88
CA GLN A 77 6.67 20.07 2.32
C GLN A 77 8.06 19.96 2.96
N LEU A 78 9.11 19.88 2.13
CA LEU A 78 10.50 19.82 2.56
C LEU A 78 10.96 21.20 3.04
N SER A 79 11.58 21.25 4.23
CA SER A 79 12.14 22.48 4.80
C SER A 79 13.48 22.20 5.49
N GLY A 80 14.22 23.25 5.83
CA GLY A 80 15.47 23.13 6.54
C GLY A 80 16.48 24.22 6.19
N SER A 81 17.75 23.94 6.46
CA SER A 81 18.88 24.79 6.14
C SER A 81 20.05 23.99 5.55
N LYS A 82 20.80 24.62 4.64
CA LYS A 82 22.04 24.09 4.08
C LYS A 82 23.12 25.15 4.22
N THR A 83 24.22 24.77 4.85
CA THR A 83 25.34 25.65 5.17
C THR A 83 26.57 25.22 4.41
N TYR A 84 27.19 26.16 3.69
CA TYR A 84 28.44 26.01 2.96
C TYR A 84 29.52 26.83 3.67
N ARG A 85 30.66 26.22 3.98
CA ARG A 85 31.82 26.87 4.59
C ARG A 85 32.98 26.89 3.63
N TYR A 86 33.24 28.04 3.01
CA TYR A 86 34.38 28.23 2.12
C TYR A 86 35.60 28.67 2.90
N VAL A 87 36.74 28.02 2.67
CA VAL A 87 38.02 28.43 3.24
C VAL A 87 38.77 29.25 2.19
N LEU A 88 39.14 30.48 2.56
CA LEU A 88 39.92 31.39 1.73
C LEU A 88 41.25 31.69 2.42
N ILE A 89 42.37 31.63 1.67
CA ILE A 89 43.71 31.93 2.19
C ILE A 89 44.34 33.06 1.38
N PRO A 90 44.63 34.24 1.97
CA PRO A 90 45.25 35.35 1.26
C PRO A 90 46.75 35.12 1.07
N ARG A 91 47.25 35.44 -0.12
CA ARG A 91 48.66 35.37 -0.52
C ARG A 91 49.41 36.70 -0.43
N SER A 92 48.69 37.81 -0.33
CA SER A 92 49.29 39.14 -0.19
C SER A 92 48.53 39.99 0.82
N ASN A 93 49.23 40.97 1.39
CA ASN A 93 48.66 41.94 2.31
C ASN A 93 47.90 43.04 1.57
N GLY A 94 47.04 43.76 2.28
CA GLY A 94 46.19 44.82 1.72
C GLY A 94 44.73 44.70 2.16
N THR A 95 43.92 45.64 1.71
CA THR A 95 42.47 45.62 1.90
C THR A 95 41.82 45.10 0.63
N PHE A 96 41.07 44.01 0.76
CA PHE A 96 40.36 43.34 -0.33
C PHE A 96 38.86 43.33 -0.04
N GLU A 97 38.06 43.17 -1.08
CA GLU A 97 36.60 43.06 -0.95
C GLU A 97 36.15 41.76 -1.63
N ILE A 98 35.42 40.94 -0.88
CA ILE A 98 34.68 39.82 -1.46
C ILE A 98 33.38 40.40 -2.02
N PRO A 99 33.13 40.26 -3.34
CA PRO A 99 31.95 40.84 -3.97
C PRO A 99 30.66 40.22 -3.44
N ALA A 100 29.56 40.92 -3.67
CA ALA A 100 28.22 40.44 -3.32
C ALA A 100 27.93 39.07 -3.96
N ILE A 101 27.48 38.12 -3.14
CA ILE A 101 27.12 36.79 -3.58
C ILE A 101 25.63 36.80 -3.95
N GLU A 102 25.31 36.32 -5.14
CA GLU A 102 23.94 36.19 -5.61
C GLU A 102 23.45 34.74 -5.57
N PHE A 103 22.22 34.56 -5.09
CA PHE A 103 21.52 33.29 -5.12
C PHE A 103 20.12 33.47 -5.69
N SER A 104 19.86 32.89 -6.86
CA SER A 104 18.57 33.00 -7.54
C SER A 104 17.76 31.72 -7.43
N PHE A 105 16.47 31.84 -7.13
CA PHE A 105 15.53 30.74 -7.01
C PHE A 105 14.18 31.07 -7.65
N PHE A 106 13.44 30.05 -8.06
CA PHE A 106 12.06 30.19 -8.52
C PHE A 106 11.10 30.04 -7.34
N ASP A 107 10.32 31.08 -7.06
CA ASP A 107 9.28 31.07 -6.04
C ASP A 107 7.97 30.57 -6.68
N PRO A 108 7.52 29.33 -6.36
CA PRO A 108 6.33 28.74 -6.99
C PRO A 108 5.03 29.40 -6.53
N VAL A 109 5.03 30.16 -5.42
CA VAL A 109 3.84 30.87 -4.93
C VAL A 109 3.70 32.22 -5.64
N ALA A 110 4.82 32.92 -5.82
CA ALA A 110 4.85 34.19 -6.53
C ALA A 110 5.00 34.05 -8.07
N GLU A 111 5.15 32.82 -8.56
CA GLU A 111 5.34 32.43 -9.96
C GLU A 111 6.46 33.22 -10.68
N ARG A 112 7.50 33.61 -9.94
CA ARG A 112 8.61 34.44 -10.46
C ARG A 112 9.95 34.06 -9.86
N TYR A 113 11.00 34.40 -10.59
CA TYR A 113 12.37 34.33 -10.07
C TYR A 113 12.60 35.41 -9.01
N ARG A 114 13.33 35.04 -7.96
CA ARG A 114 13.80 35.95 -6.92
C ARG A 114 15.29 35.72 -6.71
N THR A 115 16.02 36.81 -6.50
CA THR A 115 17.46 36.79 -6.24
C THR A 115 17.70 37.36 -4.85
N SER A 116 18.41 36.59 -4.03
CA SER A 116 18.93 37.04 -2.75
C SER A 116 20.40 37.43 -2.96
N THR A 117 20.76 38.65 -2.57
CA THR A 117 22.11 39.19 -2.77
C THR A 117 22.69 39.55 -1.40
N SER A 118 23.92 39.10 -1.12
CA SER A 118 24.62 39.50 0.11
C SER A 118 25.25 40.88 -0.04
N SER A 119 25.57 41.53 1.09
CA SER A 119 26.46 42.69 1.05
C SER A 119 27.88 42.26 0.68
N PRO A 120 28.67 43.13 0.02
CA PRO A 120 30.10 42.93 -0.12
C PRO A 120 30.80 42.89 1.25
N ILE A 121 31.88 42.14 1.34
CA ILE A 121 32.57 41.88 2.61
C ILE A 121 34.01 42.40 2.51
N PRO A 122 34.36 43.47 3.24
CA PRO A 122 35.73 43.95 3.30
C PRO A 122 36.58 43.02 4.18
N ILE A 123 37.76 42.67 3.68
CA ILE A 123 38.75 41.83 4.35
C ILE A 123 40.07 42.58 4.39
N THR A 124 40.61 42.80 5.60
CA THR A 124 41.91 43.44 5.81
C THR A 124 42.95 42.38 6.11
N VAL A 125 43.97 42.29 5.25
CA VAL A 125 45.07 41.33 5.39
C VAL A 125 46.35 42.08 5.77
N THR A 126 46.93 41.72 6.91
CA THR A 126 48.16 42.30 7.46
C THR A 126 49.33 41.31 7.40
N GLY A 127 50.54 41.74 7.74
CA GLY A 127 51.75 40.91 7.67
C GLY A 127 52.50 41.03 6.32
N MET A 128 53.60 40.31 6.16
CA MET A 128 54.38 40.31 4.92
C MET A 128 54.01 39.12 4.03
N ALA A 129 54.00 39.31 2.71
CA ALA A 129 53.88 38.21 1.77
C ALA A 129 54.98 37.19 2.05
N SER A 130 54.62 35.94 2.38
CA SER A 130 55.59 34.87 2.52
C SER A 130 56.27 34.66 1.18
N THR A 131 57.49 35.18 1.03
CA THR A 131 58.41 34.77 -0.03
C THR A 131 58.46 33.24 -0.02
N PRO A 132 58.29 32.55 -1.16
CA PRO A 132 58.45 31.11 -1.19
C PRO A 132 59.89 30.82 -0.72
N ALA A 133 60.02 30.19 0.44
CA ALA A 133 61.30 29.69 0.87
C ALA A 133 61.72 28.67 -0.20
N VAL A 134 62.76 29.00 -0.96
CA VAL A 134 63.46 28.01 -1.79
C VAL A 134 63.99 26.98 -0.81
N VAL A 135 63.30 25.84 -0.74
CA VAL A 135 63.78 24.67 -0.02
C VAL A 135 64.99 24.16 -0.79
N SER A 136 66.17 24.65 -0.42
CA SER A 136 67.43 23.99 -0.77
C SER A 136 67.37 22.60 -0.15
N ALA A 137 67.23 21.59 -1.01
CA ALA A 137 67.38 20.19 -0.66
C ALA A 137 68.80 19.97 -0.10
N THR A 138 68.94 20.17 1.21
CA THR A 138 70.11 19.71 1.94
C THR A 138 69.78 18.31 2.42
N THR A 139 70.51 17.36 1.85
CA THR A 139 70.73 16.01 2.35
C THR A 139 71.08 16.03 3.83
N ASN A 140 70.08 16.02 4.70
CA ASN A 140 70.11 15.49 6.04
C ASN A 140 68.66 15.16 6.39
N GLY A 141 68.43 13.90 6.77
CA GLY A 141 67.09 13.38 7.02
C GLY A 141 66.27 14.30 7.92
N MET A 142 64.99 14.45 7.57
CA MET A 142 64.01 15.21 8.35
C MET A 142 64.10 14.84 9.84
N PRO A 143 64.05 15.83 10.76
CA PRO A 143 63.73 15.55 12.15
C PRO A 143 62.36 14.84 12.18
N VAL A 144 62.28 13.71 12.87
CA VAL A 144 61.11 12.82 12.86
C VAL A 144 59.96 13.38 13.73
N ASP A 145 60.08 14.61 14.24
CA ASP A 145 59.18 15.17 15.25
C ASP A 145 58.39 16.42 14.79
N ASP A 146 58.46 16.81 13.52
CA ASP A 146 57.79 18.04 13.01
C ASP A 146 56.62 17.75 12.06
N PHE A 147 55.94 16.63 12.28
CA PHE A 147 54.58 16.47 11.80
C PHE A 147 53.66 17.14 12.83
N ALA A 148 53.15 18.33 12.49
CA ALA A 148 51.88 18.76 13.09
C ALA A 148 50.94 17.56 12.96
N PRO A 149 50.30 17.09 14.05
CA PRO A 149 49.44 15.93 13.96
C PRO A 149 48.44 16.26 12.86
N LEU A 150 48.35 15.37 11.85
CA LEU A 150 47.20 15.36 10.96
C LEU A 150 46.02 15.62 11.87
N PHE A 151 45.23 16.65 11.58
CA PHE A 151 43.92 16.76 12.18
C PHE A 151 43.22 15.47 11.77
N VAL A 152 43.40 14.43 12.58
CA VAL A 152 42.42 13.41 12.81
C VAL A 152 41.31 14.28 13.33
N SER A 153 40.45 14.74 12.41
CA SER A 153 39.11 15.11 12.78
C SER A 153 38.69 13.91 13.60
N THR A 154 38.72 14.06 14.91
CA THR A 154 37.99 13.17 15.77
C THR A 154 36.58 13.44 15.31
N THR A 155 36.15 12.71 14.29
CA THR A 155 34.77 12.36 14.11
C THR A 155 34.42 11.75 15.45
N GLU A 156 33.99 12.61 16.36
CA GLU A 156 33.21 12.16 17.48
C GLU A 156 32.01 11.53 16.80
N TRP A 157 32.03 10.20 16.83
CA TRP A 157 30.83 9.44 16.61
C TRP A 157 29.89 9.88 17.71
N SER A 158 29.12 10.94 17.44
CA SER A 158 27.86 11.16 18.07
C SER A 158 27.02 9.95 17.67
N THR A 159 27.11 8.91 18.50
CA THR A 159 26.04 7.95 18.63
C THR A 159 24.84 8.80 19.02
N THR A 160 24.07 9.16 17.99
CA THR A 160 22.69 9.51 18.20
C THR A 160 22.10 8.28 18.85
N ASN A 161 22.04 8.31 20.18
CA ASN A 161 21.43 7.30 21.02
C ASN A 161 19.92 7.36 20.81
N ARG A 162 19.48 7.15 19.56
CA ARG A 162 18.12 6.80 19.25
C ARG A 162 17.97 5.41 19.81
N SER A 163 17.09 5.29 20.79
CA SER A 163 16.63 4.00 21.30
C SER A 163 16.31 3.15 20.09
N ALA A 164 17.07 2.09 19.89
CA ALA A 164 16.84 1.21 18.76
C ALA A 164 15.40 0.70 18.83
N LEU A 165 14.71 0.59 17.69
CA LEU A 165 13.28 0.26 17.64
C LEU A 165 12.93 -1.00 18.46
N HIS A 166 13.87 -1.94 18.61
CA HIS A 166 13.72 -3.15 19.44
C HIS A 166 13.63 -2.90 20.97
N THR A 167 13.97 -1.70 21.45
CA THR A 167 13.82 -1.31 22.86
C THR A 167 12.40 -0.85 23.18
N TRP A 168 11.64 -0.46 22.16
CA TRP A 168 10.30 0.06 22.32
C TRP A 168 9.27 -1.06 22.10
N LEU A 169 8.50 -1.37 23.15
CA LEU A 169 7.44 -2.39 23.15
C LEU A 169 6.46 -2.27 21.97
N TRP A 170 6.21 -1.06 21.47
CA TRP A 170 5.31 -0.82 20.35
C TRP A 170 5.84 -1.36 19.01
N ALA A 171 7.16 -1.50 18.84
CA ALA A 171 7.73 -2.10 17.63
C ALA A 171 7.37 -3.59 17.50
N TYR A 172 7.29 -4.31 18.61
CA TYR A 172 6.80 -5.70 18.63
C TYR A 172 5.29 -5.79 18.40
N LEU A 173 4.51 -4.81 18.87
CA LEU A 173 3.08 -4.73 18.56
C LEU A 173 2.83 -4.58 17.06
N LEU A 174 3.65 -3.80 16.34
CA LEU A 174 3.57 -3.66 14.88
C LEU A 174 3.78 -4.98 14.13
N ILE A 175 4.68 -5.84 14.63
CA ILE A 175 4.93 -7.18 14.05
C ILE A 175 3.72 -8.10 14.29
N LEU A 176 2.98 -7.89 15.38
CA LEU A 176 1.80 -8.69 15.70
C LEU A 176 0.60 -8.38 14.77
N ILE A 177 0.50 -7.17 14.22
CA ILE A 177 -0.61 -6.74 13.34
C ILE A 177 -0.82 -7.67 12.14
N PRO A 178 0.18 -7.99 11.30
CA PRO A 178 -0.04 -8.90 10.16
C PRO A 178 -0.40 -10.32 10.61
N ILE A 179 0.11 -10.77 11.78
CA ILE A 179 -0.19 -12.10 12.34
C ILE A 179 -1.66 -12.17 12.79
N THR A 180 -2.12 -11.19 13.56
CA THR A 180 -3.52 -11.14 14.03
C THR A 180 -4.49 -10.90 12.87
N ALA A 181 -4.12 -10.08 11.89
CA ALA A 181 -4.91 -9.88 10.67
C ALA A 181 -5.05 -11.19 9.87
N SER A 182 -3.98 -11.97 9.73
CA SER A 182 -4.00 -13.27 9.04
C SER A 182 -4.85 -14.31 9.77
N ILE A 183 -4.72 -14.38 11.11
CA ILE A 183 -5.57 -15.25 11.94
C ILE A 183 -7.03 -14.81 11.83
N GLY A 184 -7.32 -13.51 11.93
CA GLY A 184 -8.66 -12.96 11.76
C GLY A 184 -9.26 -13.30 10.40
N ALA A 185 -8.49 -13.15 9.32
CA ALA A 185 -8.91 -13.51 7.97
C ALA A 185 -9.22 -15.00 7.83
N TYR A 186 -8.39 -15.88 8.41
CA TYR A 186 -8.62 -17.33 8.45
C TYR A 186 -9.87 -17.71 9.27
N VAL A 187 -10.09 -17.06 10.41
CA VAL A 187 -11.30 -17.29 11.21
C VAL A 187 -12.54 -16.83 10.44
N VAL A 188 -12.51 -15.64 9.83
CA VAL A 188 -13.61 -15.11 9.03
C VAL A 188 -13.88 -15.99 7.80
N SER A 189 -12.86 -16.48 7.09
CA SER A 189 -13.06 -17.38 5.95
C SER A 189 -13.68 -18.70 6.40
N LYS A 190 -13.18 -19.31 7.47
CA LYS A 190 -13.73 -20.55 8.03
C LYS A 190 -15.15 -20.37 8.57
N GLN A 191 -15.47 -19.20 9.11
CA GLN A 191 -16.81 -18.87 9.58
C GLN A 191 -17.76 -18.63 8.40
N ARG A 192 -17.31 -17.96 7.33
CA ARG A 192 -18.06 -17.82 6.08
C ARG A 192 -18.37 -19.18 5.46
N ASP A 193 -17.43 -20.13 5.45
CA ASP A 193 -17.66 -21.49 4.98
C ASP A 193 -18.70 -22.23 5.82
N ARG A 194 -18.74 -21.98 7.14
CA ARG A 194 -19.80 -22.50 8.01
C ARG A 194 -21.15 -21.87 7.70
N PHE A 195 -21.22 -20.56 7.48
CA PHE A 195 -22.48 -19.87 7.15
C PHE A 195 -23.00 -20.22 5.73
N GLN A 196 -22.12 -20.48 4.77
CA GLN A 196 -22.53 -21.00 3.45
C GLN A 196 -23.08 -22.42 3.57
N LYS A 197 -22.46 -23.25 4.42
CA LYS A 197 -23.00 -24.57 4.78
C LYS A 197 -24.34 -24.46 5.51
N ASP A 198 -24.58 -23.42 6.31
CA ASP A 198 -25.84 -23.22 7.02
C ASP A 198 -27.03 -23.00 6.08
N HIS A 199 -26.88 -22.28 4.96
CA HIS A 199 -28.01 -22.09 4.03
C HIS A 199 -28.37 -23.39 3.29
N SER A 200 -27.39 -24.19 2.89
CA SER A 200 -27.63 -25.54 2.34
C SER A 200 -28.20 -26.50 3.39
N TRP A 201 -27.70 -26.45 4.63
CA TRP A 201 -28.15 -27.29 5.74
C TRP A 201 -29.57 -26.93 6.17
N ALA A 202 -29.90 -25.64 6.22
CA ALA A 202 -31.24 -25.15 6.53
C ALA A 202 -32.26 -25.54 5.44
N ARG A 203 -31.86 -25.51 4.16
CA ARG A 203 -32.71 -26.00 3.05
C ARG A 203 -32.96 -27.50 3.14
N GLY A 204 -31.91 -28.30 3.38
CA GLY A 204 -32.06 -29.75 3.59
C GLY A 204 -32.96 -30.10 4.78
N ARG A 205 -32.80 -29.41 5.92
CA ARG A 205 -33.64 -29.65 7.12
C ARG A 205 -35.11 -29.26 6.93
N ARG A 206 -35.39 -28.26 6.08
CA ARG A 206 -36.76 -27.81 5.77
C ARG A 206 -37.42 -28.63 4.66
N ALA A 207 -36.67 -29.42 3.88
CA ALA A 207 -37.20 -30.19 2.77
C ALA A 207 -38.30 -31.19 3.22
N HIS A 208 -38.05 -31.97 4.26
CA HIS A 208 -39.01 -32.96 4.77
C HIS A 208 -40.33 -32.33 5.29
N PRO A 209 -40.33 -31.32 6.19
CA PRO A 209 -41.57 -30.70 6.66
C PRO A 209 -42.33 -29.95 5.55
N LEU A 210 -41.64 -29.36 4.57
CA LEU A 210 -42.27 -28.74 3.40
C LEU A 210 -42.95 -29.77 2.51
N SER A 211 -42.28 -30.88 2.22
CA SER A 211 -42.85 -31.96 1.40
C SER A 211 -44.07 -32.59 2.08
N LYS A 212 -44.01 -32.81 3.39
CA LYS A 212 -45.18 -33.27 4.17
C LYS A 212 -46.36 -32.28 4.10
N LYS A 213 -46.09 -30.98 4.06
CA LYS A 213 -47.11 -29.95 3.88
C LYS A 213 -47.75 -30.05 2.49
N HIS A 214 -46.95 -30.20 1.45
CA HIS A 214 -47.44 -30.36 0.07
C HIS A 214 -48.23 -31.67 -0.10
N LEU A 215 -47.75 -32.80 0.44
CA LEU A 215 -48.51 -34.06 0.44
C LEU A 215 -49.87 -33.93 1.15
N LYS A 216 -49.92 -33.19 2.27
CA LYS A 216 -51.19 -32.91 2.96
C LYS A 216 -52.12 -32.01 2.12
N GLN A 217 -51.57 -31.07 1.36
CA GLN A 217 -52.35 -30.24 0.46
C GLN A 217 -52.87 -31.05 -0.73
N ALA A 218 -52.05 -31.94 -1.29
CA ALA A 218 -52.47 -32.87 -2.34
C ALA A 218 -53.64 -33.75 -1.86
N THR A 219 -53.56 -34.35 -0.67
CA THR A 219 -54.69 -35.16 -0.14
C THR A 219 -55.97 -34.35 0.08
N GLN A 220 -55.86 -33.06 0.43
CA GLN A 220 -57.01 -32.16 0.50
C GLN A 220 -57.62 -31.87 -0.88
N LEU A 221 -56.77 -31.64 -1.89
CA LEU A 221 -57.21 -31.42 -3.27
C LEU A 221 -57.88 -32.66 -3.86
N LEU A 222 -57.35 -33.84 -3.55
CA LEU A 222 -57.97 -35.12 -3.89
C LEU A 222 -59.38 -35.24 -3.30
N ALA A 223 -59.54 -34.90 -2.01
CA ALA A 223 -60.84 -34.92 -1.33
C ALA A 223 -61.83 -33.88 -1.90
N SER A 224 -61.33 -32.77 -2.45
CA SER A 224 -62.13 -31.74 -3.12
C SER A 224 -62.49 -32.06 -4.58
N GLY A 225 -61.95 -33.14 -5.14
CA GLY A 225 -62.20 -33.58 -6.53
C GLY A 225 -61.32 -32.89 -7.58
N ASP A 226 -60.37 -32.03 -7.17
CA ASP A 226 -59.43 -31.38 -8.08
C ASP A 226 -58.26 -32.30 -8.42
N THR A 227 -58.44 -33.11 -9.47
CA THR A 227 -57.41 -34.03 -9.97
C THR A 227 -56.18 -33.33 -10.54
N VAL A 228 -56.34 -32.15 -11.13
CA VAL A 228 -55.23 -31.43 -11.78
C VAL A 228 -54.34 -30.81 -10.71
N GLY A 229 -54.94 -30.11 -9.74
CA GLY A 229 -54.21 -29.55 -8.60
C GLY A 229 -53.57 -30.62 -7.72
N TYR A 230 -54.20 -31.80 -7.61
CA TYR A 230 -53.63 -32.94 -6.90
C TYR A 230 -52.26 -33.37 -7.46
N TYR A 231 -52.17 -33.62 -8.77
CA TYR A 231 -50.91 -34.05 -9.39
C TYR A 231 -49.86 -32.93 -9.42
N GLU A 232 -50.28 -31.67 -9.54
CA GLU A 232 -49.36 -30.52 -9.47
C GLU A 232 -48.70 -30.40 -8.07
N GLU A 233 -49.49 -30.53 -7.00
CA GLU A 233 -48.96 -30.47 -5.63
C GLU A 233 -48.14 -31.71 -5.25
N LEU A 234 -48.41 -32.88 -5.84
CA LEU A 234 -47.57 -34.08 -5.73
C LEU A 234 -46.20 -33.89 -6.38
N GLU A 235 -46.18 -33.43 -7.63
CA GLU A 235 -44.95 -33.13 -8.36
C GLU A 235 -44.12 -32.09 -7.59
N ARG A 236 -44.79 -31.06 -7.07
CA ARG A 236 -44.17 -30.02 -6.25
C ARG A 236 -43.61 -30.56 -4.94
N ALA A 237 -44.27 -31.50 -4.29
CA ALA A 237 -43.78 -32.13 -3.07
C ALA A 237 -42.44 -32.84 -3.33
N VAL A 238 -42.36 -33.65 -4.40
CA VAL A 238 -41.17 -34.45 -4.70
C VAL A 238 -40.04 -33.59 -5.32
N LEU A 239 -40.33 -32.75 -6.30
CA LEU A 239 -39.31 -31.87 -6.91
C LEU A 239 -38.82 -30.81 -5.92
N GLY A 240 -39.72 -30.27 -5.11
CA GLY A 240 -39.35 -29.34 -4.03
C GLY A 240 -38.48 -30.03 -2.98
N PHE A 241 -38.77 -31.28 -2.62
CA PHE A 241 -37.90 -32.06 -1.74
C PHE A 241 -36.48 -32.18 -2.32
N VAL A 242 -36.38 -32.68 -3.54
CA VAL A 242 -35.10 -32.93 -4.20
C VAL A 242 -34.32 -31.63 -4.42
N GLY A 243 -34.97 -30.57 -4.89
CA GLY A 243 -34.34 -29.26 -5.07
C GLY A 243 -33.79 -28.68 -3.76
N ASN A 244 -34.57 -28.76 -2.67
CA ASN A 244 -34.13 -28.29 -1.35
C ASN A 244 -33.00 -29.15 -0.76
N ARG A 245 -33.01 -30.47 -0.97
CA ARG A 245 -31.95 -31.39 -0.52
C ARG A 245 -30.65 -31.21 -1.31
N LEU A 246 -30.76 -31.03 -2.62
CA LEU A 246 -29.60 -30.82 -3.51
C LEU A 246 -29.12 -29.35 -3.54
N ASN A 247 -29.80 -28.44 -2.83
CA ASN A 247 -29.50 -27.02 -2.78
C ASN A 247 -29.57 -26.33 -4.17
N VAL A 248 -30.47 -26.80 -5.04
CA VAL A 248 -30.71 -26.27 -6.39
C VAL A 248 -32.03 -25.51 -6.41
N ALA A 249 -32.11 -24.43 -7.18
CA ALA A 249 -33.35 -23.65 -7.29
C ALA A 249 -34.42 -24.44 -8.07
N GLU A 250 -35.62 -24.58 -7.51
CA GLU A 250 -36.78 -25.28 -8.11
C GLU A 250 -37.17 -24.72 -9.50
N ARG A 251 -36.93 -23.43 -9.74
CA ARG A 251 -37.16 -22.78 -11.04
C ARG A 251 -35.96 -23.01 -11.96
N GLY A 252 -36.00 -24.12 -12.71
CA GLY A 252 -35.00 -24.44 -13.73
C GLY A 252 -34.57 -25.91 -13.78
N LEU A 253 -35.11 -26.78 -12.93
CA LEU A 253 -34.86 -28.22 -13.03
C LEU A 253 -35.61 -28.80 -14.24
N THR A 254 -34.88 -29.09 -15.31
CA THR A 254 -35.37 -29.97 -16.37
C THR A 254 -35.25 -31.43 -15.91
N ARG A 255 -36.05 -32.34 -16.48
CA ARG A 255 -35.99 -33.78 -16.17
C ARG A 255 -34.60 -34.38 -16.43
N GLU A 256 -33.94 -33.92 -17.49
CA GLU A 256 -32.57 -34.30 -17.82
C GLU A 256 -31.56 -33.73 -16.82
N GLY A 257 -31.76 -32.47 -16.39
CA GLY A 257 -30.91 -31.83 -15.39
C GLY A 257 -31.05 -32.49 -14.01
N LEU A 258 -32.25 -32.95 -13.65
CA LEU A 258 -32.50 -33.72 -12.43
C LEU A 258 -31.73 -35.04 -12.44
N ASP A 259 -31.75 -35.77 -13.55
CA ASP A 259 -31.06 -37.05 -13.69
C ASP A 259 -29.52 -36.91 -13.60
N ASP A 260 -28.94 -35.90 -14.26
CA ASP A 260 -27.51 -35.58 -14.16
C ASP A 260 -27.11 -35.19 -12.73
N LEU A 261 -27.93 -34.39 -12.03
CA LEU A 261 -27.68 -33.99 -10.66
C LEU A 261 -27.73 -35.16 -9.68
N LEU A 262 -28.69 -36.07 -9.84
CA LEU A 262 -28.81 -37.27 -9.01
C LEU A 262 -27.67 -38.25 -9.30
N GLY A 263 -27.27 -38.39 -10.57
CA GLY A 263 -26.13 -39.22 -10.98
C GLY A 263 -24.80 -38.73 -10.40
N LYS A 264 -24.55 -37.40 -10.41
CA LYS A 264 -23.37 -36.79 -9.78
C LYS A 264 -23.29 -37.00 -8.26
N ARG A 265 -24.43 -37.26 -7.61
CA ARG A 265 -24.54 -37.55 -6.19
C ARG A 265 -24.41 -39.04 -5.86
N GLY A 266 -24.19 -39.89 -6.85
CA GLY A 266 -23.99 -41.33 -6.64
C GLY A 266 -25.28 -42.13 -6.45
N ILE A 267 -26.44 -41.57 -6.82
CA ILE A 267 -27.72 -42.26 -6.68
C ILE A 267 -27.85 -43.33 -7.77
N GLU A 268 -28.24 -44.53 -7.36
CA GLU A 268 -28.44 -45.70 -8.23
C GLU A 268 -29.38 -45.39 -9.40
N SER A 269 -29.13 -45.96 -10.57
CA SER A 269 -29.95 -45.75 -11.77
C SER A 269 -31.40 -46.19 -11.57
N GLU A 270 -31.64 -47.24 -10.77
CA GLU A 270 -32.98 -47.76 -10.48
C GLU A 270 -33.87 -46.72 -9.78
N LEU A 271 -33.33 -45.99 -8.79
CA LEU A 271 -34.08 -44.95 -8.08
C LEU A 271 -34.33 -43.72 -8.96
N ARG A 272 -33.36 -43.38 -9.84
CA ARG A 272 -33.53 -42.31 -10.84
C ARG A 272 -34.63 -42.64 -11.86
N ASP A 273 -34.68 -43.89 -12.31
CA ASP A 273 -35.72 -44.38 -13.23
C ASP A 273 -37.10 -44.46 -12.56
N ARG A 274 -37.17 -44.81 -11.27
CA ARG A 274 -38.42 -44.80 -10.50
C ARG A 274 -38.96 -43.38 -10.33
N LEU A 275 -38.10 -42.42 -9.99
CA LEU A 275 -38.48 -41.00 -9.92
C LEU A 275 -38.98 -40.47 -11.27
N ARG A 276 -38.33 -40.85 -12.37
CA ARG A 276 -38.77 -40.47 -13.73
C ARG A 276 -40.16 -41.01 -14.04
N ARG A 277 -40.42 -42.29 -13.77
CA ARG A 277 -41.73 -42.92 -13.96
C ARG A 277 -42.82 -42.25 -13.13
N PHE A 278 -42.52 -41.87 -11.89
CA PHE A 278 -43.44 -41.13 -11.03
C PHE A 278 -43.81 -39.75 -11.62
N LEU A 279 -42.83 -38.99 -12.11
CA LEU A 279 -43.08 -37.69 -12.74
C LEU A 279 -43.89 -37.86 -14.05
N ASP A 280 -43.64 -38.92 -14.82
CA ASP A 280 -44.44 -39.27 -15.99
C ASP A 280 -45.90 -39.59 -15.64
N ALA A 281 -46.13 -40.32 -14.55
CA ALA A 281 -47.47 -40.61 -14.05
C ALA A 281 -48.21 -39.33 -13.59
N CYS A 282 -47.50 -38.41 -12.92
CA CYS A 282 -48.07 -37.11 -12.52
C CYS A 282 -48.47 -36.28 -13.74
N ASP A 283 -47.63 -36.23 -14.77
CA ASP A 283 -47.94 -35.50 -16.00
C ASP A 283 -49.11 -36.14 -16.76
N GLN A 284 -49.16 -37.47 -16.86
CA GLN A 284 -50.30 -38.16 -17.46
C GLN A 284 -51.60 -37.85 -16.70
N GLY A 285 -51.55 -37.89 -15.37
CA GLY A 285 -52.69 -37.54 -14.52
C GLY A 285 -53.15 -36.09 -14.66
N ARG A 286 -52.21 -35.17 -14.90
CA ARG A 286 -52.48 -33.74 -15.13
C ARG A 286 -53.09 -33.46 -16.50
N PHE A 287 -52.56 -34.07 -17.56
CA PHE A 287 -52.98 -33.81 -18.94
C PHE A 287 -54.15 -34.70 -19.42
N ALA A 288 -54.36 -35.85 -18.77
CA ALA A 288 -55.46 -36.78 -19.05
C ALA A 288 -56.24 -37.16 -17.77
N PRO A 289 -56.92 -36.20 -17.10
CA PRO A 289 -57.60 -36.44 -15.83
C PRO A 289 -58.76 -37.45 -15.94
N SER A 290 -59.34 -37.62 -17.14
CA SER A 290 -60.44 -38.56 -17.39
C SER A 290 -60.02 -40.03 -17.33
N THR A 291 -58.73 -40.34 -17.45
CA THR A 291 -58.19 -41.71 -17.37
C THR A 291 -57.66 -42.06 -15.98
N ALA A 292 -57.64 -41.10 -15.04
CA ALA A 292 -57.13 -41.30 -13.70
C ALA A 292 -58.14 -42.04 -12.81
N SER A 293 -58.02 -43.36 -12.74
CA SER A 293 -58.72 -44.22 -11.76
C SER A 293 -58.40 -43.77 -10.33
N PRO A 294 -59.32 -43.93 -9.35
CA PRO A 294 -59.01 -43.72 -7.94
C PRO A 294 -57.80 -44.55 -7.45
N GLU A 295 -57.61 -45.75 -8.00
CA GLU A 295 -56.46 -46.62 -7.70
C GLU A 295 -55.12 -45.98 -8.12
N ASN A 296 -55.05 -45.43 -9.33
CA ASN A 296 -53.85 -44.73 -9.83
C ASN A 296 -53.51 -43.48 -9.01
N LYS A 297 -54.52 -42.84 -8.38
CA LYS A 297 -54.29 -41.69 -7.49
C LYS A 297 -53.70 -42.16 -6.16
N GLU A 298 -54.22 -43.22 -5.57
CA GLU A 298 -53.66 -43.78 -4.33
C GLU A 298 -52.23 -44.31 -4.54
N GLU A 299 -51.97 -44.98 -5.66
CA GLU A 299 -50.63 -45.45 -6.05
C GLU A 299 -49.63 -44.30 -6.18
N ALA A 300 -50.01 -43.19 -6.83
CA ALA A 300 -49.15 -42.01 -6.95
C ALA A 300 -48.84 -41.36 -5.59
N LEU A 301 -49.81 -41.33 -4.67
CA LEU A 301 -49.56 -40.82 -3.32
C LEU A 301 -48.58 -41.71 -2.54
N ASP A 302 -48.76 -43.03 -2.65
CA ASP A 302 -47.89 -44.01 -1.98
C ASP A 302 -46.46 -43.94 -2.51
N ASP A 303 -46.29 -43.91 -3.83
CA ASP A 303 -44.99 -43.76 -4.48
C ASP A 303 -44.28 -42.47 -4.06
N ALA A 304 -45.00 -41.34 -3.98
CA ALA A 304 -44.42 -40.09 -3.48
C ALA A 304 -43.96 -40.20 -2.02
N SER A 305 -44.70 -40.93 -1.19
CA SER A 305 -44.40 -41.13 0.21
C SER A 305 -43.20 -42.05 0.46
N ILE A 306 -42.91 -42.95 -0.47
CA ILE A 306 -41.76 -43.88 -0.46
C ILE A 306 -40.51 -43.22 -1.06
N LEU A 307 -40.65 -42.52 -2.20
CA LEU A 307 -39.53 -41.90 -2.91
C LEU A 307 -38.81 -40.83 -2.09
N ILE A 308 -39.55 -40.02 -1.33
CA ILE A 308 -38.98 -38.94 -0.51
C ILE A 308 -37.97 -39.47 0.54
N PRO A 309 -38.32 -40.40 1.45
CA PRO A 309 -37.37 -40.92 2.43
C PRO A 309 -36.23 -41.73 1.79
N GLU A 310 -36.51 -42.48 0.73
CA GLU A 310 -35.49 -43.29 0.03
C GLU A 310 -34.41 -42.40 -0.61
N ILE A 311 -34.81 -41.29 -1.24
CA ILE A 311 -33.87 -40.28 -1.75
C ILE A 311 -33.14 -39.56 -0.60
N ASP A 312 -33.80 -39.32 0.54
CA ASP A 312 -33.16 -38.65 1.69
C ASP A 312 -31.98 -39.47 2.23
N GLU A 313 -32.21 -40.77 2.42
CA GLU A 313 -31.27 -41.75 2.97
C GLU A 313 -30.02 -41.84 2.09
N ARG A 314 -30.21 -42.05 0.79
CA ARG A 314 -29.11 -42.17 -0.18
C ARG A 314 -28.34 -40.86 -0.42
N VAL A 315 -28.93 -39.71 -0.12
CA VAL A 315 -28.24 -38.41 -0.21
C VAL A 315 -27.52 -38.06 1.10
N SER A 316 -27.87 -38.68 2.23
CA SER A 316 -27.16 -38.51 3.51
C SER A 316 -25.91 -39.38 3.67
N GLU A 317 -25.83 -40.48 2.93
CA GLU A 317 -24.63 -41.35 2.86
C GLU A 317 -23.48 -40.72 2.05
#